data_AF-A0A972U260-F1
#
_entry.id   AF-A0A972U260-F1
#
_cell.length_a   1.000
_cell.length_b   1.000
_cell.length_c   1.000
_cell.angle_alpha   90.00
_cell.angle_beta   90.00
_cell.angle_gamma   90.00
#
_symmetry.space_group_name_H-M   'P 1'
#
loop_
_entity.id
_entity.type
_entity.pdbx_description
1 polymer ?
#
loop_
_entity_poly.entity_id
_entity_poly.type
_entity_poly.pdbx_seq_one_letter_code
_entity_poly.pdbx_strand_id
1 'polypeptide(L)'
;MDGRAGPARRAERPARPLPRYVLLLDGQRIFVGVNKFTVEDEEKYEPLRVNPEIEAQQVARLEVLRAQRDNSEALRHLDGLRKAAEGTDNCLYPMEAALAARATGGEVADALREVWGQYDPPDAF
;
A
#
# COMPACT_ATOMS: atom_id res chain seq x y z
N MET A 1 -20.70 1.73 59.63
CA MET A 1 -19.34 1.14 59.67
C MET A 1 -19.10 0.57 58.28
N ASP A 2 -19.14 1.41 57.24
CA ASP A 2 -18.00 2.16 56.69
C ASP A 2 -17.21 1.29 55.69
N GLY A 3 -16.89 1.72 54.48
CA GLY A 3 -16.95 3.03 53.88
C GLY A 3 -16.85 2.94 52.37
N ARG A 4 -17.26 4.05 51.74
CA ARG A 4 -17.39 4.30 50.31
C ARG A 4 -16.02 4.16 49.60
N ALA A 5 -15.98 3.44 48.47
CA ALA A 5 -15.02 3.71 47.41
C ALA A 5 -15.75 4.50 46.31
N GLY A 6 -15.40 5.78 46.18
CA GLY A 6 -16.04 6.75 45.28
C GLY A 6 -15.79 6.49 43.79
N PRO A 7 -16.45 7.27 42.91
CA PRO A 7 -16.47 7.02 41.47
C PRO A 7 -15.07 7.17 40.87
N ALA A 8 -14.72 6.27 39.95
CA ALA A 8 -13.53 6.38 39.11
C ALA A 8 -13.49 7.79 38.50
N ARG A 9 -12.53 8.63 38.94
CA ARG A 9 -12.26 9.90 38.28
C ARG A 9 -11.78 9.55 36.88
N ARG A 10 -12.68 9.72 35.91
CA ARG A 10 -12.36 9.75 34.49
C ARG A 10 -11.31 10.84 34.34
N ALA A 11 -10.04 10.47 34.23
CA ALA A 11 -8.99 11.42 33.92
C ALA A 11 -9.43 12.12 32.62
N GLU A 12 -9.57 13.44 32.67
CA GLU A 12 -9.84 14.25 31.48
C GLU A 12 -8.77 13.88 30.46
N ARG A 13 -9.20 13.28 29.35
CA ARG A 13 -8.30 13.11 28.21
C ARG A 13 -7.87 14.53 27.83
N PRO A 14 -6.56 14.85 27.79
CA PRO A 14 -6.14 16.16 27.35
C PRO A 14 -6.73 16.40 25.96
N ALA A 15 -7.23 17.62 25.73
CA ALA A 15 -7.77 18.01 24.45
C ALA A 15 -6.77 17.61 23.35
N ARG A 16 -7.25 16.88 22.35
CA ARG A 16 -6.41 16.42 21.24
C ARG A 16 -5.75 17.67 20.65
N PRO A 17 -4.42 17.72 20.56
CA PRO A 17 -3.76 18.89 19.99
C PRO A 17 -4.27 19.09 18.57
N LEU A 18 -4.48 20.35 18.20
CA LEU A 18 -4.95 20.70 16.87
C LEU A 18 -4.01 20.12 15.81
N PRO A 19 -4.53 19.68 14.66
CA PRO A 19 -3.71 19.20 13.55
C PRO A 19 -2.66 20.25 13.16
N ARG A 20 -1.45 19.81 12.80
CA ARG A 20 -0.34 20.71 12.46
C ARG A 20 -0.68 21.74 11.37
N TYR A 21 -1.58 21.39 10.45
CA TYR A 21 -2.03 22.29 9.39
C TYR A 21 -2.84 23.47 9.94
N VAL A 22 -3.64 23.28 10.99
CA VAL A 22 -4.38 24.39 11.64
C VAL A 22 -3.40 25.39 12.27
N LEU A 23 -2.37 24.88 12.96
CA LEU A 23 -1.33 25.73 13.59
C LEU A 23 -0.44 26.45 12.56
N LEU A 24 -0.28 25.87 11.37
CA LEU A 24 0.40 26.47 10.23
C LEU A 24 -0.42 27.66 9.70
N LEU A 25 -1.71 27.44 9.46
CA LEU A 25 -2.65 28.45 8.95
C LEU A 25 -2.85 29.60 9.94
N ASP A 26 -3.04 29.29 11.21
CA ASP A 26 -3.27 30.29 12.27
C ASP A 26 -1.98 31.01 12.70
N GLY A 27 -0.82 30.67 12.11
CA GLY A 27 0.48 31.26 12.43
C GLY A 27 0.98 30.97 13.85
N GLN A 28 0.25 30.16 14.63
CA GLN A 28 0.63 29.76 15.99
C GLN A 28 1.93 28.96 16.03
N ARG A 29 2.29 28.33 14.91
CA ARG A 29 3.61 27.72 14.72
C ARG A 29 4.28 28.28 13.49
N ILE A 30 5.52 28.74 13.66
CA ILE A 30 6.32 29.27 12.57
C ILE A 30 6.93 28.12 11.75
N PHE A 31 6.69 28.15 10.44
CA PHE A 31 7.31 27.31 9.41
C PHE A 31 8.07 28.22 8.45
N VAL A 32 9.39 28.21 8.58
CA VAL A 32 10.31 29.01 7.77
C VAL A 32 10.16 28.63 6.30
N GLY A 33 10.00 29.63 5.42
CA GLY A 33 9.80 29.42 3.98
C GLY A 33 8.38 28.98 3.60
N VAL A 34 7.46 28.84 4.56
CA VAL A 34 6.05 28.48 4.29
C VAL A 34 5.08 29.56 4.79
N ASN A 35 5.13 29.93 6.07
CA ASN A 35 4.26 30.99 6.63
C ASN A 35 5.02 32.21 7.18
N LYS A 36 6.35 32.10 7.34
CA LYS A 36 7.20 33.23 7.76
C LYS A 36 8.58 33.09 7.11
N PHE A 37 9.24 34.22 6.88
CA PHE A 37 10.56 34.29 6.24
C PHE A 37 10.53 33.62 4.84
N THR A 38 9.47 33.91 4.06
CA THR A 38 9.35 33.48 2.67
C THR A 38 10.24 34.35 1.76
N VAL A 39 10.68 33.78 0.65
CA VAL A 39 11.40 34.49 -0.41
C VAL A 39 10.44 34.72 -1.58
N GLU A 40 10.57 35.85 -2.27
CA GLU A 40 9.70 36.18 -3.42
C GLU A 40 10.10 35.42 -4.69
N ASP A 41 11.38 35.08 -4.83
CA ASP A 41 11.92 34.28 -5.93
C ASP A 41 12.01 32.81 -5.50
N GLU A 42 11.04 32.01 -5.94
CA GLU A 42 11.11 30.56 -5.86
C GLU A 42 11.85 30.01 -7.09
N GLU A 43 12.83 29.13 -6.85
CA GLU A 43 13.52 28.43 -7.91
C GLU A 43 12.50 27.57 -8.70
N LYS A 44 12.54 27.64 -10.04
CA LYS A 44 11.65 26.83 -10.87
C LYS A 44 11.95 25.34 -10.65
N TYR A 45 11.10 24.70 -9.85
CA TYR A 45 11.07 23.26 -9.72
C TYR A 45 10.25 22.67 -10.85
N GLU A 46 10.85 21.78 -11.63
CA GLU A 46 10.15 20.95 -12.59
C GLU A 46 9.94 19.55 -12.00
N PRO A 47 8.73 19.20 -11.55
CA PRO A 47 8.45 17.86 -11.05
C PRO A 47 8.65 16.83 -12.16
N LEU A 48 9.24 15.69 -11.81
CA LEU A 48 9.28 14.53 -12.71
C LEU A 48 7.86 14.13 -13.08
N ARG A 49 7.53 14.15 -14.37
CA ARG A 49 6.28 13.61 -14.90
C ARG A 49 6.53 12.22 -15.46
N VAL A 50 5.72 11.26 -15.04
CA VAL A 50 5.75 9.91 -15.60
C VAL A 50 5.24 9.97 -17.04
N ASN A 51 6.00 9.39 -17.97
CA ASN A 51 5.61 9.33 -19.37
C ASN A 51 4.47 8.30 -19.55
N PRO A 52 3.28 8.70 -20.05
CA PRO A 52 2.15 7.78 -20.24
C PRO A 52 2.47 6.64 -21.24
N GLU A 53 3.41 6.83 -22.16
CA GLU A 53 3.84 5.81 -23.12
C GLU A 53 4.43 4.55 -22.44
N ILE A 54 4.94 4.70 -21.20
CA ILE A 54 5.45 3.56 -20.43
C ILE A 54 4.36 2.51 -20.24
N GLU A 55 3.11 2.91 -20.02
CA GLU A 55 1.98 1.97 -19.85
C GLU A 55 1.77 1.14 -21.12
N ALA A 56 1.65 1.80 -22.28
CA ALA A 56 1.46 1.13 -23.57
C ALA A 56 2.59 0.12 -23.86
N GLN A 57 3.83 0.50 -23.58
CA GLN A 57 4.99 -0.38 -23.73
C GLN A 57 4.98 -1.58 -22.77
N GLN A 58 4.45 -1.43 -21.55
CA GLN A 58 4.31 -2.54 -20.61
C GLN A 58 3.22 -3.51 -21.06
N VAL A 59 2.08 -2.99 -21.54
CA VAL A 59 0.98 -3.81 -22.09
C VAL A 59 1.48 -4.66 -23.26
N ALA A 60 2.14 -4.06 -24.24
CA ALA A 60 2.69 -4.78 -25.39
C ALA A 60 3.69 -5.88 -24.98
N ARG A 61 4.56 -5.60 -23.99
CA ARG A 61 5.49 -6.62 -23.46
C ARG A 61 4.76 -7.77 -22.76
N LEU A 62 3.68 -7.47 -22.04
CA LEU A 62 2.88 -8.48 -21.35
C LEU A 62 2.18 -9.42 -22.34
N GLU A 63 1.63 -8.87 -23.43
CA GLU A 63 1.00 -9.64 -24.51
C GLU A 63 2.00 -10.60 -25.15
N VAL A 64 3.19 -10.11 -25.51
CA VAL A 64 4.25 -10.94 -26.09
C VAL A 64 4.70 -12.02 -25.12
N LEU A 65 4.90 -11.68 -23.84
CA LEU A 65 5.31 -12.65 -22.81
C LEU A 65 4.29 -13.77 -22.65
N ARG A 66 2.99 -13.45 -22.61
CA ARG A 66 1.91 -14.43 -22.50
C ARG A 66 1.76 -15.29 -23.75
N ALA A 67 2.01 -14.72 -24.93
CA ALA A 67 1.95 -15.45 -26.19
C ALA A 67 3.12 -16.45 -26.36
N GLN A 68 4.30 -16.14 -25.81
CA GLN A 68 5.51 -16.94 -25.99
C GLN A 68 5.77 -17.99 -24.91
N ARG A 69 5.23 -17.80 -23.69
CA ARG A 69 5.46 -18.75 -22.59
C ARG A 69 4.68 -20.04 -22.79
N ASP A 70 5.14 -21.10 -22.12
CA ASP A 70 4.31 -22.28 -21.89
C ASP A 70 3.20 -21.93 -20.88
N ASN A 71 2.00 -21.66 -21.40
CA ASN A 71 0.85 -21.31 -20.58
C ASN A 71 0.38 -22.47 -19.70
N SER A 72 0.57 -23.71 -20.14
CA SER A 72 0.14 -24.87 -19.36
C SER A 72 1.00 -25.05 -18.12
N GLU A 73 2.32 -24.88 -18.27
CA GLU A 73 3.27 -24.94 -17.15
C GLU A 73 3.08 -23.77 -16.18
N ALA A 74 2.88 -22.54 -16.69
CA ALA A 74 2.59 -21.39 -15.84
C ALA A 74 1.33 -21.62 -14.99
N LEU A 75 0.25 -22.10 -15.62
CA LEU A 75 -1.01 -22.40 -14.92
C LEU A 75 -0.85 -23.53 -13.89
N ARG A 76 -0.08 -24.57 -14.22
CA ARG A 76 0.20 -25.69 -13.30
C ARG A 76 0.90 -25.20 -12.03
N HIS A 77 1.88 -24.32 -12.16
CA HIS A 77 2.59 -23.77 -11.01
C HIS A 77 1.75 -22.78 -10.19
N LEU A 78 0.93 -21.96 -10.86
CA LEU A 78 -0.04 -21.09 -10.17
C LEU A 78 -1.08 -21.91 -9.40
N ASP A 79 -1.50 -23.06 -9.91
CA ASP A 79 -2.38 -23.96 -9.18
C ASP A 79 -1.73 -24.58 -7.94
N GLY A 80 -0.44 -24.96 -8.07
CA GLY A 80 0.35 -25.39 -6.93
C GLY A 80 0.49 -24.30 -5.86
N LEU A 81 0.60 -23.03 -6.28
CA LEU A 81 0.63 -21.90 -5.35
C LEU A 81 -0.70 -21.74 -4.62
N ARG A 82 -1.84 -21.85 -5.30
CA ARG A 82 -3.16 -21.81 -4.65
C ARG A 82 -3.31 -22.89 -3.59
N LYS A 83 -2.98 -24.13 -3.94
CA LYS A 83 -3.03 -25.27 -3.00
C LYS A 83 -2.15 -25.05 -1.77
N ALA A 84 -0.94 -24.52 -1.96
CA ALA A 84 -0.06 -24.18 -0.84
C ALA A 84 -0.67 -23.08 0.05
N ALA A 85 -1.29 -22.07 -0.57
CA ALA A 85 -1.93 -20.95 0.12
C ALA A 85 -3.22 -21.32 0.87
N GLU A 86 -3.93 -22.37 0.44
CA GLU A 86 -5.09 -22.94 1.13
C GLU A 86 -4.70 -23.66 2.43
N GLY A 87 -3.46 -24.16 2.49
CA GLY A 87 -2.91 -24.90 3.63
C GLY A 87 -1.95 -24.07 4.48
N THR A 88 -0.93 -24.76 4.99
CA THR A 88 0.15 -24.18 5.81
C THR A 88 1.52 -24.34 5.14
N ASP A 89 1.53 -24.71 3.86
CA ASP A 89 2.76 -24.99 3.12
C ASP A 89 3.50 -23.69 2.76
N ASN A 90 4.81 -23.81 2.52
CA ASN A 90 5.60 -22.66 2.11
C ASN A 90 5.29 -22.27 0.66
N CYS A 91 4.62 -21.12 0.50
CA CYS A 91 4.25 -20.55 -0.80
C CYS A 91 5.44 -20.10 -1.67
N LEU A 92 6.64 -19.94 -1.09
CA LEU A 92 7.80 -19.43 -1.83
C LEU A 92 8.21 -20.36 -2.97
N TYR A 93 8.23 -21.68 -2.74
CA TYR A 93 8.65 -22.66 -3.73
C TYR A 93 7.73 -22.73 -4.97
N PRO A 94 6.39 -22.88 -4.83
CA PRO A 94 5.51 -22.85 -5.99
C PRO A 94 5.48 -21.46 -6.66
N MET A 95 5.67 -20.37 -5.91
CA MET A 95 5.78 -19.03 -6.48
C MET A 95 7.03 -18.86 -7.35
N GLU A 96 8.19 -19.30 -6.86
CA GLU A 96 9.44 -19.31 -7.63
C GLU A 96 9.27 -20.10 -8.93
N ALA A 97 8.66 -21.29 -8.85
CA ALA A 97 8.41 -22.11 -10.03
C ALA A 97 7.44 -21.43 -11.03
N ALA A 98 6.39 -20.76 -10.54
CA ALA A 98 5.48 -19.99 -11.40
C ALA A 98 6.20 -18.84 -12.11
N LEU A 99 7.02 -18.07 -11.38
CA LEU A 99 7.79 -16.97 -11.94
C LEU A 99 8.84 -17.47 -12.95
N ALA A 100 9.49 -18.60 -12.67
CA ALA A 100 10.40 -19.27 -13.60
C ALA A 100 9.68 -19.70 -14.90
N ALA A 101 8.43 -20.15 -14.78
CA ALA A 101 7.53 -20.44 -15.91
C ALA A 101 6.91 -19.17 -16.55
N ARG A 102 7.45 -17.98 -16.25
CA ARG A 102 7.00 -16.69 -16.79
C ARG A 102 5.56 -16.33 -16.40
N ALA A 103 5.09 -16.75 -15.22
CA ALA A 103 3.94 -16.12 -14.59
C ALA A 103 4.26 -14.66 -14.25
N THR A 104 3.24 -13.81 -14.31
CA THR A 104 3.36 -12.37 -14.02
C THR A 104 3.09 -12.10 -12.55
N GLY A 105 3.58 -10.99 -12.02
CA GLY A 105 3.28 -10.58 -10.65
C GLY A 105 1.78 -10.41 -10.38
N GLY A 106 1.02 -9.97 -11.40
CA GLY A 106 -0.44 -9.90 -11.34
C GLY A 106 -1.08 -11.27 -11.14
N GLU A 107 -0.72 -12.26 -11.96
CA GLU A 107 -1.26 -13.62 -11.87
C GLU A 107 -0.91 -14.32 -10.55
N VAL A 108 0.30 -14.12 -10.03
CA VAL A 108 0.70 -14.61 -8.70
C VAL A 108 -0.14 -13.94 -7.61
N ALA A 109 -0.32 -12.62 -7.68
CA ALA A 109 -1.15 -11.89 -6.72
C ALA A 109 -2.64 -12.24 -6.83
N ASP A 110 -3.14 -12.53 -8.03
CA ASP A 110 -4.52 -12.99 -8.27
C ASP A 110 -4.72 -14.37 -7.64
N ALA A 111 -3.81 -15.32 -7.88
CA ALA A 111 -3.87 -16.66 -7.28
C ALA A 111 -3.92 -16.61 -5.74
N LEU A 112 -3.15 -15.72 -5.11
CA LEU A 112 -3.18 -15.53 -3.66
C LEU A 112 -4.47 -14.82 -3.19
N ARG A 113 -4.97 -13.85 -3.96
CA ARG A 113 -6.24 -13.17 -3.65
C ARG A 113 -7.44 -14.08 -3.74
N GLU A 114 -7.44 -15.06 -4.64
CA GLU A 114 -8.50 -16.07 -4.72
C GLU A 114 -8.65 -16.86 -3.41
N VAL A 115 -7.55 -17.07 -2.67
CA VAL A 115 -7.55 -17.84 -1.42
C VAL A 115 -7.72 -16.94 -0.19
N TRP A 116 -6.99 -15.82 -0.12
CA TRP A 116 -6.93 -14.98 1.09
C TRP A 116 -7.86 -13.76 1.04
N GLY A 117 -8.41 -13.45 -0.13
CA GLY A 117 -9.14 -12.21 -0.36
C GLY A 117 -8.23 -10.97 -0.41
N GLN A 118 -8.85 -9.80 -0.28
CA GLN A 118 -8.17 -8.50 -0.21
C GLN A 118 -8.39 -7.88 1.15
N TYR A 119 -7.38 -7.17 1.65
CA TYR A 119 -7.51 -6.37 2.85
C TYR A 119 -8.26 -5.07 2.53
N ASP A 120 -9.34 -4.80 3.26
CA ASP A 120 -10.08 -3.54 3.22
C ASP A 120 -9.86 -2.81 4.56
N PRO A 121 -9.11 -1.68 4.58
CA PRO A 121 -8.88 -0.94 5.81
C PRO A 121 -10.20 -0.35 6.34
N PRO A 122 -10.45 -0.41 7.65
CA PRO A 122 -11.67 0.20 8.21
C PRO A 122 -11.63 1.72 8.03
N ASP A 123 -12.77 2.29 7.64
CA ASP A 123 -13.00 3.73 7.63
C ASP A 123 -12.98 4.29 9.06
N ALA A 124 -11.78 4.57 9.57
CA ALA A 124 -11.58 5.22 10.85
C ALA A 124 -11.20 6.68 10.61
N PHE A 125 -12.22 7.54 10.50
CA PHE A 125 -12.09 8.99 10.44
C PHE A 125 -12.50 9.64 11.78
#